data_AF-A0A2V8HVG5-F1
#
_entry.id   AF-A0A2V8HVG5-F1
#
_cell.length_a   1.000
_cell.length_b   1.000
_cell.length_c   1.000
_cell.angle_alpha   90.00
_cell.angle_beta   90.00
_cell.angle_gamma   90.00
#
_symmetry.space_group_name_H-M   'P 1'
#
loop_
_entity.id
_entity.type
_entity.pdbx_description
1 polymer ?
#
loop_
_entity_poly.entity_id
_entity_poly.type
_entity_poly.pdbx_seq_one_letter_code
_entity_poly.pdbx_strand_id
1 'polypeptide(L)'
;MPVNPGVALDDAPAYETQTRAVRDLRSLEAELSRGLLDEWRRVVDEDPLASLYQTAGWCMPWYHCYQETYDPYVLVVASSGRMVGLVPMAVHRETGEFVFASNTMADYRDIVALPGYRELVVSELVRCYLEGGFPNPLRVGWIDPAS
;
A
#
# COMPACT_ATOMS: atom_id res chain seq x y z
N MET A 1 20.41 -6.34 -34.88
CA MET A 1 19.81 -6.35 -33.54
C MET A 1 18.36 -6.80 -33.69
N PRO A 2 17.95 -7.98 -33.20
CA PRO A 2 16.55 -8.34 -33.26
C PRO A 2 15.77 -7.47 -32.26
N VAL A 3 14.79 -6.74 -32.77
CA VAL A 3 13.76 -6.06 -31.99
C VAL A 3 12.93 -7.13 -31.28
N ASN A 4 12.89 -7.03 -29.96
CA ASN A 4 12.09 -7.91 -29.11
C ASN A 4 10.60 -7.69 -29.49
N PRO A 5 9.87 -8.71 -29.97
CA PRO A 5 8.47 -8.56 -30.27
C PRO A 5 7.74 -8.22 -28.97
N GLY A 6 7.05 -7.08 -28.98
CA GLY A 6 6.34 -6.54 -27.83
C GLY A 6 5.52 -7.62 -27.15
N VAL A 7 5.76 -7.80 -25.84
CA VAL A 7 4.83 -8.50 -24.97
C VAL A 7 3.50 -7.78 -25.14
N ALA A 8 2.54 -8.45 -25.78
CA ALA A 8 1.16 -8.02 -25.72
C ALA A 8 0.82 -7.90 -24.23
N LEU A 9 0.50 -6.69 -23.79
CA LEU A 9 -0.17 -6.48 -22.51
C LEU A 9 -1.51 -7.19 -22.67
N ASP A 10 -1.54 -8.47 -22.30
CA ASP A 10 -2.75 -9.28 -22.25
C ASP A 10 -3.83 -8.48 -21.53
N ASP A 11 -5.06 -8.59 -22.03
CA ASP A 11 -6.25 -7.93 -21.52
C ASP A 11 -6.38 -8.18 -20.01
N ALA A 12 -5.78 -7.31 -19.20
CA ALA A 12 -5.98 -7.29 -17.77
C ALA A 12 -7.50 -7.20 -17.57
N PRO A 13 -8.11 -8.11 -16.79
CA PRO A 13 -9.55 -8.09 -16.60
C PRO A 13 -9.97 -6.69 -16.18
N ALA A 14 -11.01 -6.16 -16.84
CA ALA A 14 -11.56 -4.85 -16.52
C ALA A 14 -12.21 -4.93 -15.14
N TYR A 15 -11.40 -4.73 -14.11
CA TYR A 15 -11.88 -4.63 -12.74
C TYR A 15 -12.65 -3.33 -12.60
N GLU A 16 -13.94 -3.40 -12.24
CA GLU A 16 -14.62 -2.23 -11.66
C GLU A 16 -13.93 -1.94 -10.33
N THR A 17 -12.98 -1.01 -10.38
CA THR A 17 -12.03 -0.74 -9.30
C THR A 17 -12.36 0.57 -8.62
N GLN A 18 -12.33 0.57 -7.31
CA GLN A 18 -12.45 1.77 -6.49
C GLN A 18 -11.24 1.85 -5.57
N THR A 19 -10.43 2.88 -5.77
CA THR A 19 -9.27 3.14 -4.93
C THR A 19 -9.51 4.42 -4.15
N ARG A 20 -9.29 4.35 -2.83
CA ARG A 20 -9.32 5.52 -1.95
C ARG A 20 -8.09 5.56 -1.05
N ALA A 21 -7.61 6.76 -0.76
CA ALA A 21 -6.53 7.00 0.18
C ALA A 21 -7.09 7.56 1.49
N VAL A 22 -6.72 6.98 2.62
CA VAL A 22 -6.98 7.55 3.95
C VAL A 22 -5.74 8.34 4.38
N ARG A 23 -5.88 9.66 4.52
CA ARG A 23 -4.75 10.61 4.50
C ARG A 23 -4.61 11.41 5.80
N ASP A 24 -4.57 10.73 6.93
CA ASP A 24 -4.15 11.23 8.23
C ASP A 24 -4.50 10.17 9.30
N LEU A 25 -3.96 10.33 10.50
CA LEU A 25 -4.19 9.40 11.60
C LEU A 25 -5.64 9.38 12.07
N ARG A 26 -6.29 10.55 12.20
CA ARG A 26 -7.66 10.65 12.70
C ARG A 26 -8.66 9.99 11.74
N SER A 27 -8.51 10.22 10.45
CA SER A 27 -9.32 9.59 9.41
C SER A 27 -9.10 8.08 9.38
N LEU A 28 -7.85 7.63 9.56
CA LEU A 28 -7.52 6.21 9.64
C LEU A 28 -8.19 5.53 10.84
N GLU A 29 -8.09 6.12 12.03
CA GLU A 29 -8.79 5.63 13.23
C GLU A 29 -10.30 5.57 13.04
N ALA A 30 -10.88 6.61 12.41
CA ALA A 30 -12.31 6.65 12.13
C ALA A 30 -12.74 5.51 11.18
N GLU A 31 -11.99 5.27 10.10
CA GLU A 31 -12.26 4.17 9.17
C GLU A 31 -12.08 2.80 9.82
N LEU A 32 -11.05 2.62 10.66
CA LEU A 32 -10.85 1.39 11.43
C LEU A 32 -12.05 1.08 12.33
N SER A 33 -12.59 2.10 13.02
CA SER A 33 -13.79 1.95 13.85
C SER A 33 -15.07 1.64 13.05
N ARG A 34 -15.06 1.89 11.74
CA ARG A 34 -16.18 1.67 10.82
C ARG A 34 -16.09 0.35 10.04
N GLY A 35 -15.14 -0.52 10.38
CA GLY A 35 -15.02 -1.86 9.79
C GLY A 35 -13.77 -2.07 8.92
N LEU A 36 -12.99 -1.02 8.64
CA LEU A 36 -11.73 -1.20 7.89
C LEU A 36 -10.76 -2.14 8.62
N LEU A 37 -10.81 -2.21 9.95
CA LEU A 37 -9.95 -3.11 10.73
C LEU A 37 -10.19 -4.59 10.38
N ASP A 38 -11.47 -4.99 10.26
CA ASP A 38 -11.83 -6.37 9.94
C ASP A 38 -11.48 -6.71 8.49
N GLU A 39 -11.71 -5.76 7.56
CA GLU A 39 -11.30 -5.93 6.16
C GLU A 39 -9.79 -6.02 6.01
N TRP A 40 -9.04 -5.16 6.71
CA TRP A 40 -7.57 -5.17 6.71
C TRP A 40 -7.06 -6.51 7.20
N ARG A 41 -7.52 -6.97 8.37
CA ARG A 41 -7.15 -8.28 8.91
C ARG A 41 -7.42 -9.39 7.89
N ARG A 42 -8.62 -9.40 7.30
CA ARG A 42 -8.99 -10.41 6.31
C ARG A 42 -8.04 -10.44 5.11
N VAL A 43 -7.74 -9.29 4.52
CA VAL A 43 -6.88 -9.22 3.32
C VAL A 43 -5.43 -9.60 3.64
N VAL A 44 -4.94 -9.27 4.84
CA VAL A 44 -3.62 -9.73 5.30
C VAL A 44 -3.61 -11.24 5.55
N ASP A 45 -4.63 -11.79 6.20
CA ASP A 45 -4.72 -13.23 6.51
C ASP A 45 -4.84 -14.09 5.24
N GLU A 46 -5.44 -13.55 4.17
CA GLU A 46 -5.65 -14.24 2.89
C GLU A 46 -4.52 -14.01 1.87
N ASP A 47 -3.58 -13.08 2.11
CA ASP A 47 -2.44 -12.83 1.24
C ASP A 47 -1.24 -13.73 1.62
N PRO A 48 -0.83 -14.68 0.76
CA PRO A 48 0.29 -15.58 1.06
C PRO A 48 1.66 -14.89 1.14
N LEU A 49 1.77 -13.64 0.69
CA LEU A 49 3.00 -12.84 0.70
C LEU A 49 2.98 -11.74 1.77
N ALA A 50 1.88 -11.62 2.53
CA ALA A 50 1.80 -10.62 3.57
C ALA A 50 2.69 -10.98 4.76
N SER A 51 3.23 -9.94 5.39
CA SER A 51 4.05 -10.01 6.59
C SER A 51 3.36 -9.31 7.75
N LEU A 52 3.80 -9.62 8.97
CA LEU A 52 3.36 -8.94 10.20
C LEU A 52 3.44 -7.41 10.09
N TYR A 53 4.46 -6.89 9.40
CA TYR A 53 4.73 -5.45 9.25
C TYR A 53 3.62 -4.71 8.50
N GLN A 54 2.81 -5.42 7.73
CA GLN A 54 1.70 -4.87 6.97
C GLN A 54 0.36 -5.00 7.72
N THR A 55 0.33 -5.60 8.91
CA THR A 55 -0.89 -5.69 9.72
C THR A 55 -1.25 -4.34 10.35
N ALA A 56 -2.54 -4.09 10.58
CA ALA A 56 -2.99 -2.93 11.36
C ALA A 56 -2.39 -2.92 12.78
N GLY A 57 -2.20 -4.11 13.38
CA GLY A 57 -1.58 -4.27 14.70
C GLY A 57 -0.14 -3.79 14.79
N TRP A 58 0.58 -3.75 13.66
CA TRP A 58 1.92 -3.19 13.56
C TRP A 58 1.90 -1.72 13.08
N CYS A 59 1.16 -1.45 12.00
CA CYS A 59 1.14 -0.14 11.37
C CYS A 59 0.56 0.95 12.28
N MET A 60 -0.49 0.65 13.05
CA MET A 60 -1.12 1.66 13.91
C MET A 60 -0.19 2.15 15.02
N PRO A 61 0.46 1.28 15.83
CA PRO A 61 1.49 1.72 16.75
C PRO A 61 2.59 2.55 16.08
N TRP A 62 3.06 2.15 14.89
CA TRP A 62 4.06 2.92 14.15
C TRP A 62 3.56 4.33 13.81
N TYR A 63 2.36 4.47 13.25
CA TYR A 63 1.78 5.78 12.98
C TYR A 63 1.64 6.64 14.24
N HIS A 64 1.24 6.07 15.37
CA HIS A 64 1.18 6.80 16.64
C HIS A 64 2.55 7.26 17.13
N CYS A 65 3.56 6.40 17.06
CA CYS A 65 4.92 6.72 17.50
C CYS A 65 5.55 7.82 16.64
N TYR A 66 5.24 7.85 15.35
CA TYR A 66 5.86 8.76 14.39
C TYR A 66 4.91 9.84 13.83
N GLN A 67 3.79 10.12 14.50
CA GLN A 67 2.77 11.08 14.03
C GLN A 67 3.30 12.51 13.81
N GLU A 68 4.36 12.90 14.52
CA GLU A 68 5.03 14.19 14.37
C GLU A 68 5.93 14.25 13.11
N THR A 69 6.27 13.11 12.54
CA THR A 69 7.16 12.99 11.36
C THR A 69 6.38 12.57 10.12
N TYR A 70 5.36 11.74 10.26
CA TYR A 70 4.63 11.15 9.16
C TYR A 70 3.12 11.30 9.31
N ASP A 71 2.45 11.63 8.20
CA ASP A 71 1.01 11.48 8.04
C ASP A 71 0.70 10.11 7.43
N PRO A 72 -0.21 9.31 8.02
CA PRO A 72 -0.68 8.08 7.40
C PRO A 72 -1.27 8.34 6.01
N TYR A 73 -0.96 7.44 5.09
CA TYR A 73 -1.50 7.43 3.74
C TYR A 73 -1.83 5.98 3.37
N VAL A 74 -2.97 5.47 3.81
CA VAL A 74 -3.34 4.07 3.55
C VAL A 74 -4.16 4.01 2.27
N LEU A 75 -3.62 3.33 1.25
CA LEU A 75 -4.38 3.01 0.04
C LEU A 75 -5.26 1.80 0.30
N VAL A 76 -6.54 1.93 -0.03
CA VAL A 76 -7.53 0.85 0.00
C VAL A 76 -8.02 0.65 -1.41
N VAL A 77 -7.82 -0.56 -1.93
CA VAL A 77 -8.21 -0.95 -3.29
C VAL A 77 -9.36 -1.94 -3.19
N ALA A 78 -10.49 -1.60 -3.79
CA ALA A 78 -11.68 -2.42 -3.84
C ALA A 78 -12.03 -2.82 -5.26
N SER A 79 -12.55 -4.04 -5.41
CA SER A 79 -13.14 -4.54 -6.66
C SER A 79 -14.53 -5.09 -6.36
N SER A 80 -15.51 -4.72 -7.18
CA SER A 80 -16.92 -5.11 -6.98
C SER A 80 -17.44 -4.81 -5.56
N GLY A 81 -17.03 -3.66 -5.00
CA GLY A 81 -17.48 -3.18 -3.69
C GLY A 81 -16.86 -3.86 -2.47
N ARG A 82 -15.84 -4.71 -2.64
CA ARG A 82 -15.09 -5.32 -1.53
C ARG A 82 -13.61 -4.99 -1.62
N MET A 83 -12.95 -4.76 -0.48
CA MET A 83 -11.50 -4.56 -0.49
C MET A 83 -10.78 -5.82 -0.97
N VAL A 84 -9.90 -5.67 -1.95
CA VAL A 84 -9.07 -6.74 -2.52
C VAL A 84 -7.59 -6.50 -2.29
N GLY A 85 -7.22 -5.33 -1.81
CA GLY A 85 -5.86 -5.02 -1.42
C GLY A 85 -5.76 -3.73 -0.64
N LEU A 86 -4.62 -3.56 0.01
CA LEU A 86 -4.28 -2.33 0.68
C LEU A 86 -2.77 -2.08 0.62
N VAL A 87 -2.39 -0.81 0.78
CA VAL A 87 -0.98 -0.43 0.89
C VAL A 87 -0.82 0.53 2.06
N PRO A 88 -0.27 0.07 3.19
CA PRO A 88 0.05 0.94 4.32
C PRO A 88 1.24 1.83 3.95
N MET A 89 0.98 3.10 3.63
CA MET A 89 2.00 4.10 3.31
C MET A 89 1.94 5.26 4.31
N ALA A 90 2.91 6.15 4.22
CA ALA A 90 2.99 7.38 4.96
C ALA A 90 3.64 8.47 4.12
N VAL A 91 3.31 9.73 4.42
CA VAL A 91 3.96 10.91 3.83
C VAL A 91 4.77 11.59 4.91
N HIS A 92 6.07 11.80 4.68
CA HIS A 92 6.90 12.58 5.59
C HIS A 92 6.45 14.04 5.57
N ARG A 93 6.15 14.61 6.73
CA ARG A 93 5.52 15.93 6.85
C ARG A 93 6.39 17.07 6.34
N GLU A 94 7.70 17.00 6.60
CA GLU A 94 8.63 18.06 6.19
C GLU A 94 9.09 17.92 4.73
N THR A 95 9.47 16.71 4.30
CA THR A 95 10.06 16.47 2.97
C THR A 95 9.02 16.14 1.91
N GLY A 96 7.82 15.72 2.30
CA GLY A 96 6.77 15.24 1.40
C GLY A 96 7.02 13.83 0.86
N GLU A 97 8.03 13.12 1.36
CA GLU A 97 8.41 11.81 0.85
C GLU A 97 7.33 10.75 1.11
N PHE A 98 7.04 9.94 0.10
CA PHE A 98 6.06 8.84 0.17
C PHE A 98 6.75 7.51 0.40
N VAL A 99 6.46 6.89 1.54
CA VAL A 99 7.17 5.71 2.04
C VAL A 99 6.19 4.67 2.55
N PHE A 100 6.60 3.40 2.60
CA PHE A 100 5.82 2.36 3.28
C PHE A 100 5.77 2.64 4.78
N ALA A 101 4.66 2.29 5.43
CA ALA A 101 4.60 2.28 6.88
C ALA A 101 5.71 1.35 7.41
N SER A 102 6.39 1.75 8.48
CA SER A 102 7.58 1.05 9.00
C SER A 102 8.84 1.15 8.13
N ASN A 103 8.91 2.14 7.23
CA ASN A 103 10.12 2.41 6.45
C ASN A 103 11.37 2.44 7.35
N THR A 104 12.45 1.81 6.91
CA THR A 104 13.74 1.61 7.63
C THR A 104 13.71 0.68 8.86
N MET A 105 12.53 0.25 9.33
CA MET A 105 12.37 -0.59 10.52
C MET A 105 11.87 -2.01 10.20
N ALA A 106 11.21 -2.17 9.04
CA ALA A 106 10.78 -3.44 8.50
C ALA A 106 11.61 -3.78 7.26
N ASP A 107 12.11 -5.02 7.21
CA ASP A 107 12.89 -5.52 6.06
C ASP A 107 12.03 -5.76 4.81
N TYR A 108 10.74 -5.42 4.86
CA TYR A 108 9.76 -5.72 3.84
C TYR A 108 8.88 -4.50 3.52
N ARG A 109 8.99 -4.01 2.28
CA ARG A 109 8.22 -2.86 1.75
C ARG A 109 7.37 -3.32 0.58
N ASP A 110 6.15 -3.79 0.87
CA ASP A 110 5.32 -4.36 -0.17
C ASP A 110 3.83 -4.10 0.06
N ILE A 111 3.05 -4.35 -0.98
CA ILE A 111 1.59 -4.30 -0.96
C ILE A 111 1.00 -5.54 -0.28
N VAL A 112 -0.25 -5.42 0.16
CA VAL A 112 -1.09 -6.56 0.55
C VAL A 112 -2.19 -6.72 -0.50
N ALA A 113 -2.38 -7.91 -1.03
CA ALA A 113 -3.40 -8.20 -2.02
C ALA A 113 -3.93 -9.62 -1.91
N LEU A 114 -5.24 -9.77 -2.11
CA LEU A 114 -5.84 -11.09 -2.28
C LEU A 114 -5.25 -11.81 -3.52
N PRO A 115 -5.24 -13.15 -3.53
CA PRO A 115 -4.81 -13.92 -4.69
C PRO A 115 -5.52 -13.46 -5.98
N GLY A 116 -4.75 -13.19 -7.03
CA GLY A 116 -5.26 -12.70 -8.32
C GLY A 116 -5.41 -11.18 -8.45
N TYR A 117 -5.35 -10.42 -7.35
CA TYR A 117 -5.52 -8.95 -7.37
C TYR A 117 -4.22 -8.16 -7.25
N ARG A 118 -3.08 -8.84 -7.13
CA ARG A 118 -1.80 -8.19 -6.86
C ARG A 118 -1.40 -7.16 -7.92
N GLU A 119 -1.53 -7.50 -9.20
CA GLU A 119 -1.23 -6.58 -10.30
C GLU A 119 -2.11 -5.33 -10.27
N LEU A 120 -3.39 -5.50 -9.93
CA LEU A 120 -4.33 -4.38 -9.76
C LEU A 120 -3.86 -3.44 -8.64
N VAL A 121 -3.51 -3.99 -7.48
CA VAL A 121 -3.07 -3.21 -6.32
C VAL A 121 -1.75 -2.49 -6.59
N VAL A 122 -0.80 -3.14 -7.30
CA VAL A 122 0.43 -2.47 -7.76
C VAL A 122 0.10 -1.33 -8.72
N SER A 123 -0.80 -1.56 -9.68
CA SER A 123 -1.18 -0.55 -10.67
C SER A 123 -1.80 0.67 -10.00
N GLU A 124 -2.65 0.47 -9.00
CA GLU A 124 -3.26 1.55 -8.22
C GLU A 124 -2.26 2.28 -7.33
N LEU A 125 -1.28 1.58 -6.74
CA LEU A 125 -0.17 2.21 -6.04
C LEU A 125 0.66 3.10 -6.98
N VAL A 126 1.04 2.59 -8.15
CA VAL A 126 1.81 3.35 -9.15
C VAL A 126 1.02 4.55 -9.65
N ARG A 127 -0.26 4.37 -9.97
CA ARG A 127 -1.16 5.46 -10.38
C ARG A 127 -1.21 6.56 -9.31
N CYS A 128 -1.44 6.18 -8.05
CA CYS A 128 -1.45 7.13 -6.93
C CYS A 128 -0.11 7.84 -6.74
N TYR A 129 1.01 7.13 -6.91
CA TYR A 129 2.34 7.72 -6.79
C TYR A 129 2.60 8.76 -7.89
N LEU A 130 2.24 8.46 -9.13
CA LEU A 130 2.39 9.38 -10.27
C LEU A 130 1.49 10.61 -10.14
N GLU A 131 0.25 10.44 -9.70
CA GLU A 131 -0.70 11.54 -9.49
C GLU A 131 -0.34 12.41 -8.27
N GLY A 132 0.26 11.81 -7.24
CA GLY A 132 0.62 12.48 -6.00
C GLY A 132 1.81 13.43 -6.11
N GLY A 133 2.65 13.29 -7.14
CA GLY A 133 3.80 14.16 -7.36
C GLY A 133 4.87 14.08 -6.27
N PHE A 134 5.04 12.90 -5.67
CA PHE A 134 5.96 12.69 -4.55
C PHE A 134 7.42 12.86 -4.96
N PRO A 135 8.28 13.43 -4.09
CA PRO A 135 9.62 13.87 -4.47
C PRO A 135 10.66 12.74 -4.51
N ASN A 136 10.42 11.64 -3.81
CA ASN A 136 11.34 10.51 -3.71
C ASN A 136 10.92 9.37 -4.65
N PRO A 137 11.88 8.61 -5.20
CA PRO A 137 11.56 7.39 -5.91
C PRO A 137 10.89 6.38 -4.97
N LEU A 138 9.79 5.78 -5.42
CA LEU A 138 9.14 4.69 -4.71
C LEU A 138 10.08 3.46 -4.62
N ARG A 139 10.31 2.97 -3.41
CA ARG A 139 11.13 1.78 -3.14
C ARG A 139 10.22 0.63 -2.69
N VAL A 140 10.15 -0.42 -3.51
CA VAL A 140 9.35 -1.63 -3.26
C VAL A 140 10.29 -2.83 -3.15
N GLY A 141 9.93 -3.79 -2.31
CA GLY A 141 10.66 -5.04 -2.09
C GLY A 141 11.46 -5.06 -0.79
N TRP A 142 12.37 -6.02 -0.70
CA TRP A 142 13.16 -6.27 0.49
C TRP A 142 14.11 -5.11 0.80
N ILE A 143 14.34 -4.83 2.07
CA ILE A 143 15.47 -4.00 2.52
C ILE A 143 16.60 -4.98 2.82
N ASP A 144 17.71 -4.89 2.10
CA ASP A 144 18.92 -5.61 2.49
C ASP A 144 19.48 -4.94 3.75
N PRO A 145 19.49 -5.61 4.92
CA PRO A 145 19.99 -5.02 6.16
C PRO A 145 21.50 -4.77 6.14
N ALA A 146 22.22 -5.20 5.09
CA ALA A 146 23.64 -4.90 4.87
C ALA A 146 23.90 -3.66 3.99
N SER A 147 22.85 -2.97 3.51
CA SER A 147 22.95 -1.78 2.63
C SER A 147 22.89 -0.45 3.36
#